data_AF-E1R5S8-F1
#
_entry.id   AF-E1R5S8-F1
#
_cell.length_a   1.000
_cell.length_b   1.000
_cell.length_c   1.000
_cell.angle_alpha   90.00
_cell.angle_beta   90.00
_cell.angle_gamma   90.00
#
_symmetry.space_group_name_H-M   'P 1'
#
loop_
_entity.id
_entity.type
_entity.pdbx_description
1 polymer ?
#
loop_
_entity_poly.entity_id
_entity_poly.type
_entity_poly.pdbx_seq_one_letter_code
_entity_poly.pdbx_strand_id
1 'polypeptide(L)'
;MKRFQFALESILELRQWEERQKEIDLGKIIGECVTVRRQIEERTMQERQSFLDRRDGFDLEELLEIEHFGRRMRCERQELSIRLEDLEAKRAEAQEEFLEASRKRKVLEKLKERKAEIHRKQELAVQQRSLDEIGSSLSVRVRQGR
;
A
#
# COMPACT_ATOMS: atom_id res chain seq x y z
N MET A 1 36.75 2.28 -12.76
CA MET A 1 35.49 1.54 -13.00
C MET A 1 34.35 2.53 -12.99
N LYS A 2 33.49 2.55 -14.01
CA LYS A 2 32.37 3.51 -14.06
C LYS A 2 31.23 2.96 -13.21
N ARG A 3 30.67 3.77 -12.31
CA ARG A 3 29.50 3.36 -11.50
C ARG A 3 28.31 3.12 -12.44
N PHE A 4 27.52 2.09 -12.17
CA PHE A 4 26.28 1.83 -12.90
C PHE A 4 25.32 3.03 -12.73
N GLN A 5 24.84 3.56 -13.85
CA GLN A 5 23.81 4.60 -13.88
C GLN A 5 22.60 4.06 -14.64
N PHE A 6 21.44 4.06 -13.97
CA PHE A 6 20.21 3.64 -14.60
C PHE A 6 19.56 4.84 -15.31
N ALA A 7 19.39 4.75 -16.62
CA ALA A 7 18.88 5.86 -17.43
C ALA A 7 17.46 6.33 -17.04
N LEU A 8 16.67 5.45 -16.39
CA LEU A 8 15.29 5.75 -15.99
C LEU A 8 15.17 5.95 -14.47
N GLU A 9 16.25 6.31 -13.77
CA GLU A 9 16.23 6.49 -12.32
C GLU A 9 15.20 7.53 -11.89
N SER A 10 15.17 8.71 -12.52
CA SER A 10 14.21 9.77 -12.21
C SER A 10 12.76 9.35 -12.45
N ILE A 11 12.51 8.48 -13.44
CA ILE A 11 11.16 7.95 -13.70
C ILE A 11 10.80 6.93 -12.61
N LEU A 12 11.74 6.09 -12.19
CA LEU A 12 11.53 5.14 -11.09
C LEU A 12 11.19 5.88 -9.79
N GLU A 13 11.91 6.95 -9.47
CA GLU A 13 11.64 7.81 -8.30
C GLU A 13 10.24 8.45 -8.39
N LEU A 14 9.85 8.97 -9.55
CA LEU A 14 8.51 9.51 -9.76
C LEU A 14 7.43 8.43 -9.51
N ARG A 15 7.62 7.21 -10.02
CA ARG A 15 6.68 6.10 -9.81
C ARG A 15 6.62 5.64 -8.35
N GLN A 16 7.73 5.69 -7.62
CA GLN A 16 7.76 5.42 -6.18
C GLN A 16 6.94 6.46 -5.41
N TRP A 17 7.10 7.74 -5.77
CA TRP A 17 6.32 8.81 -5.17
C TRP A 17 4.83 8.67 -5.48
N GLU A 18 4.45 8.37 -6.73
CA GLU A 18 3.06 8.12 -7.12
C GLU A 18 2.43 6.95 -6.35
N GLU A 19 3.12 5.81 -6.23
CA GLU A 19 2.67 4.67 -5.43
C GLU A 19 2.44 5.09 -3.97
N ARG A 20 3.36 5.87 -3.41
CA ARG A 20 3.26 6.34 -2.02
C ARG A 20 2.07 7.28 -1.81
N GLN A 21 1.76 8.16 -2.77
CA GLN A 21 0.56 9.00 -2.70
C GLN A 21 -0.72 8.15 -2.71
N LYS A 22 -0.80 7.17 -3.61
CA LYS A 22 -1.96 6.25 -3.69
C LYS A 22 -2.11 5.41 -2.43
N GLU A 23 -1.01 4.98 -1.81
CA GLU A 23 -1.02 4.29 -0.53
C GLU A 23 -1.60 5.17 0.59
N ILE A 24 -1.19 6.44 0.66
CA ILE A 24 -1.70 7.39 1.64
C ILE A 24 -3.20 7.61 1.44
N ASP A 25 -3.66 7.80 0.21
CA ASP A 25 -5.06 8.03 -0.10
C ASP A 25 -5.92 6.80 0.23
N LEU A 26 -5.45 5.60 -0.10
CA LEU A 26 -6.09 4.35 0.33
C LEU A 26 -6.17 4.25 1.86
N GLY A 27 -5.09 4.62 2.57
CA GLY A 27 -5.05 4.64 4.03
C GLY A 27 -6.09 5.57 4.65
N LYS A 28 -6.30 6.77 4.07
CA LYS A 28 -7.34 7.71 4.52
C LYS A 28 -8.74 7.09 4.40
N ILE A 29 -9.06 6.52 3.24
CA ILE A 29 -10.38 5.92 3.00
C ILE A 29 -10.60 4.74 3.95
N ILE A 30 -9.60 3.89 4.16
CA ILE A 30 -9.69 2.79 5.12
C ILE A 30 -9.97 3.32 6.54
N GLY A 31 -9.28 4.39 6.96
CA GLY A 31 -9.53 5.04 8.25
C GLY A 31 -10.95 5.55 8.39
N GLU A 32 -11.51 6.14 7.33
CA GLU A 32 -12.91 6.58 7.30
C GLU A 32 -13.88 5.39 7.38
N CYS A 33 -13.66 4.32 6.63
CA CYS A 33 -14.48 3.10 6.71
C CYS A 33 -14.49 2.52 8.14
N VAL A 34 -13.33 2.47 8.80
CA VAL A 34 -13.20 1.98 10.18
C VAL A 34 -13.97 2.88 11.14
N THR A 35 -13.86 4.19 10.98
CA THR A 35 -14.58 5.18 11.80
C THR A 35 -16.09 5.02 11.67
N VAL A 36 -16.61 4.90 10.44
CA VAL A 36 -18.05 4.71 10.20
C VAL A 36 -18.54 3.37 10.74
N ARG A 37 -17.79 2.28 10.55
CA ARG A 37 -18.11 0.97 11.15
C ARG A 37 -18.25 1.07 12.67
N ARG A 38 -17.29 1.71 13.32
CA ARG A 38 -17.32 1.91 14.76
C ARG A 38 -18.54 2.71 15.20
N GLN A 39 -18.94 3.75 14.47
CA GLN A 39 -20.15 4.52 14.76
C GLN A 39 -21.42 3.65 14.67
N ILE A 40 -21.51 2.76 13.68
CA ILE A 40 -22.64 1.82 13.55
C ILE A 40 -22.69 0.87 14.75
N GLU A 41 -21.54 0.34 15.16
CA GLU A 41 -21.42 -0.54 16.33
C GLU A 41 -21.81 0.18 17.62
N GLU A 42 -21.31 1.40 17.84
CA GLU A 42 -21.64 2.24 19.00
C GLU A 42 -23.15 2.51 19.07
N ARG A 43 -23.80 2.85 17.96
CA ARG A 43 -25.25 3.06 17.91
C ARG A 43 -26.04 1.78 18.17
N THR A 44 -25.56 0.64 17.66
CA THR A 44 -26.15 -0.68 17.93
C THR A 44 -26.05 -1.04 19.41
N MET A 45 -24.91 -0.72 20.04
CA MET A 45 -24.68 -0.97 21.45
C MET A 45 -25.55 -0.05 22.33
N GLN A 46 -25.66 1.23 21.98
CA GLN A 46 -26.53 2.19 22.68
C GLN A 46 -28.00 1.78 22.62
N GLU A 47 -28.49 1.33 21.46
CA GLU A 47 -29.84 0.77 21.32
C GLU A 47 -30.02 -0.41 22.30
N ARG A 48 -29.11 -1.39 22.29
CA ARG A 48 -29.20 -2.56 23.19
C ARG A 48 -29.12 -2.19 24.68
N GLN A 49 -28.23 -1.27 25.07
CA GLN A 49 -28.11 -0.84 26.46
C GLN A 49 -29.37 -0.12 26.94
N SER A 50 -29.97 0.73 26.10
CA SER A 50 -31.22 1.41 26.44
C SER A 50 -32.37 0.43 26.74
N PHE A 51 -32.35 -0.76 26.12
CA PHE A 51 -33.29 -1.85 26.41
C PHE A 51 -32.91 -2.67 27.65
N LEU A 52 -31.62 -2.85 27.96
CA LEU A 52 -31.13 -3.72 29.04
C LEU A 52 -31.03 -3.05 30.41
N ASP A 53 -30.77 -1.74 30.45
CA ASP A 53 -30.56 -0.99 31.70
C ASP A 53 -31.87 -0.77 32.50
N ARG A 54 -33.02 -1.24 32.00
CA ARG A 54 -34.31 -1.05 32.66
C ARG A 54 -34.80 -2.31 33.36
N ARG A 55 -34.90 -2.21 34.69
CA ARG A 55 -35.50 -3.16 35.62
C ARG A 55 -36.72 -2.45 36.22
N ASP A 56 -37.89 -3.08 36.10
CA ASP A 56 -39.19 -2.70 36.68
C ASP A 56 -40.08 -1.74 35.88
N GLY A 57 -41.29 -2.23 35.55
CA GLY A 57 -42.52 -1.50 35.21
C GLY A 57 -42.46 -0.37 34.18
N PHE A 58 -43.07 -0.56 33.01
CA PHE A 58 -43.21 0.52 32.01
C PHE A 58 -44.42 1.41 32.27
N ASP A 59 -44.20 2.72 32.30
CA ASP A 59 -45.24 3.70 31.97
C ASP A 59 -45.38 3.82 30.43
N LEU A 60 -46.56 4.21 29.96
CA LEU A 60 -46.86 4.36 28.52
C LEU A 60 -45.97 5.42 27.86
N GLU A 61 -45.67 6.50 28.57
CA GLU A 61 -44.78 7.58 28.09
C GLU A 61 -43.35 7.06 27.86
N GLU A 62 -42.83 6.26 28.79
CA GLU A 62 -41.51 5.64 28.65
C GLU A 62 -41.42 4.67 27.47
N LEU A 63 -42.49 3.92 27.18
CA LEU A 63 -42.55 3.03 26.01
C LEU A 63 -42.46 3.81 24.69
N LEU A 64 -43.17 4.94 24.61
CA LEU A 64 -43.13 5.81 23.43
C LEU A 64 -41.75 6.44 23.24
N GLU A 65 -41.10 6.90 24.31
CA GLU A 65 -39.74 7.42 24.25
C GLU A 65 -38.74 6.38 23.74
N ILE A 66 -38.85 5.14 24.21
CA ILE A 66 -37.99 4.03 23.76
C ILE A 66 -38.24 3.73 22.28
N GLU A 67 -39.48 3.71 21.84
CA GLU A 67 -39.81 3.48 20.43
C GLU A 67 -39.24 4.58 19.54
N HIS A 68 -39.40 5.84 19.93
CA HIS A 68 -38.83 6.99 19.22
C HIS A 68 -37.31 6.96 19.19
N PHE A 69 -36.66 6.65 20.32
CA PHE A 69 -35.21 6.52 20.40
C PHE A 69 -34.71 5.38 19.51
N GLY A 70 -35.31 4.20 19.58
CA GLY A 70 -34.96 3.06 18.74
C GLY A 70 -35.17 3.35 17.25
N ARG A 71 -36.26 4.03 16.89
CA ARG A 71 -36.49 4.47 15.51
C ARG A 71 -35.40 5.43 15.03
N ARG A 72 -35.01 6.41 15.84
CA ARG A 72 -33.91 7.34 15.53
C ARG A 72 -32.59 6.57 15.33
N MET A 73 -32.23 5.68 16.25
CA MET A 73 -31.00 4.87 16.14
C MET A 73 -30.99 4.01 14.87
N ARG A 74 -32.13 3.43 14.47
CA ARG A 74 -32.25 2.67 13.22
C ARG A 74 -32.05 3.55 11.98
N CYS A 75 -32.65 4.74 11.95
CA CYS A 75 -32.45 5.70 10.85
C CYS A 75 -30.98 6.14 10.75
N GLU A 76 -30.35 6.53 11.87
CA GLU A 76 -28.94 6.92 11.90
C GLU A 76 -28.02 5.77 11.44
N ARG A 77 -28.29 4.54 11.87
CA ARG A 77 -27.54 3.36 11.42
C ARG A 77 -27.71 3.11 9.92
N GLN A 78 -28.92 3.28 9.39
CA GLN A 78 -29.17 3.13 7.96
C GLN A 78 -28.39 4.15 7.13
N GLU A 79 -28.38 5.42 7.56
CA GLU A 79 -27.58 6.48 6.92
C GLU A 79 -26.08 6.17 6.96
N LEU A 80 -25.58 5.72 8.12
CA LEU A 80 -24.19 5.30 8.27
C LEU A 80 -23.85 4.07 7.42
N SER A 81 -24.77 3.12 7.27
CA SER A 81 -24.59 1.94 6.42
C SER A 81 -24.48 2.32 4.94
N ILE A 82 -25.36 3.20 4.44
CA ILE A 82 -25.28 3.72 3.07
C ILE A 82 -23.94 4.43 2.85
N ARG A 83 -23.54 5.28 3.79
CA ARG A 83 -22.24 5.95 3.74
C ARG A 83 -21.07 4.95 3.76
N LEU A 84 -21.17 3.86 4.52
CA LEU A 84 -20.16 2.83 4.57
C LEU A 84 -20.04 2.11 3.22
N GLU A 85 -21.16 1.77 2.59
CA GLU A 85 -21.19 1.17 1.25
C GLU A 85 -20.49 2.06 0.22
N ASP A 86 -20.80 3.37 0.21
CA ASP A 86 -20.14 4.34 -0.67
C ASP A 86 -18.62 4.42 -0.42
N LEU A 87 -18.21 4.40 0.86
CA LEU A 87 -16.79 4.41 1.23
C LEU A 87 -16.08 3.11 0.84
N GLU A 88 -16.75 1.96 0.95
CA GLU A 88 -16.18 0.68 0.54
C GLU A 88 -16.03 0.58 -0.99
N ALA A 89 -16.96 1.16 -1.75
CA ALA A 89 -16.80 1.30 -3.20
C ALA A 89 -15.57 2.16 -3.55
N LYS A 90 -15.44 3.35 -2.93
CA LYS A 90 -14.26 4.21 -3.10
C LYS A 90 -12.96 3.54 -2.67
N ARG A 91 -13.00 2.74 -1.60
CA ARG A 91 -11.85 1.97 -1.13
C ARG A 91 -11.41 0.96 -2.19
N ALA A 92 -12.35 0.26 -2.82
CA ALA A 92 -12.05 -0.71 -3.87
C ALA A 92 -11.41 -0.03 -5.09
N GLU A 93 -11.94 1.12 -5.51
CA GLU A 93 -11.35 1.93 -6.59
C GLU A 93 -9.92 2.38 -6.25
N ALA A 94 -9.72 2.98 -5.07
CA ALA A 94 -8.40 3.42 -4.62
C ALA A 94 -7.40 2.25 -4.48
N GLN A 95 -7.88 1.07 -4.10
CA GLN A 95 -7.07 -0.14 -4.01
C GLN A 95 -6.58 -0.58 -5.40
N GLU A 96 -7.44 -0.57 -6.42
CA GLU A 96 -7.01 -0.91 -7.78
C GLU A 96 -6.00 0.12 -8.31
N GLU A 97 -6.22 1.42 -8.09
CA GLU A 97 -5.27 2.46 -8.48
C GLU A 97 -3.89 2.27 -7.83
N PHE A 98 -3.86 1.92 -6.53
CA PHE A 98 -2.62 1.60 -5.83
C PHE A 98 -1.94 0.37 -6.44
N LEU A 99 -2.69 -0.69 -6.75
CA LEU A 99 -2.14 -1.89 -7.37
C LEU A 99 -1.56 -1.59 -8.75
N GLU A 100 -2.21 -0.77 -9.56
CA GLU A 100 -1.68 -0.32 -10.83
C GLU A 100 -0.38 0.47 -10.68
N ALA A 101 -0.34 1.43 -9.75
CA ALA A 101 0.86 2.21 -9.47
C ALA A 101 2.01 1.30 -9.02
N SER A 102 1.73 0.33 -8.15
CA SER A 102 2.70 -0.66 -7.70
C SER A 102 3.22 -1.53 -8.84
N ARG A 103 2.35 -1.98 -9.75
CA ARG A 103 2.74 -2.73 -10.96
C ARG A 103 3.68 -1.89 -11.83
N LYS A 104 3.32 -0.63 -12.11
CA LYS A 104 4.13 0.29 -12.93
C LYS A 104 5.52 0.51 -12.33
N ARG A 105 5.63 0.71 -11.01
CA ARG A 105 6.92 0.80 -10.31
C ARG A 105 7.73 -0.49 -10.44
N LYS A 106 7.12 -1.65 -10.12
CA LYS A 106 7.80 -2.96 -10.12
C LYS A 106 8.40 -3.32 -11.48
N VAL A 107 7.76 -2.91 -12.57
CA VAL A 107 8.31 -3.12 -13.93
C VAL A 107 9.65 -2.38 -14.10
N LEU A 108 9.72 -1.11 -13.67
CA LEU A 108 10.95 -0.32 -13.76
C LEU A 108 12.04 -0.83 -12.81
N GLU A 109 11.65 -1.27 -11.62
CA GLU A 109 12.58 -1.86 -10.65
C GLU A 109 13.24 -3.13 -11.21
N LYS A 110 12.44 -4.06 -11.77
CA LYS A 110 12.96 -5.26 -12.44
C LYS A 110 13.87 -4.91 -13.62
N LEU A 111 13.54 -3.86 -14.38
CA LEU A 111 14.38 -3.41 -15.49
C LEU A 111 15.74 -2.88 -14.98
N LYS A 112 15.73 -2.10 -13.89
CA LYS A 112 16.95 -1.61 -13.23
C LYS A 112 17.83 -2.76 -12.75
N GLU A 113 17.25 -3.73 -12.05
CA GLU A 113 17.95 -4.92 -11.57
C GLU A 113 18.63 -5.69 -12.70
N ARG A 114 17.89 -5.96 -13.79
CA ARG A 114 18.42 -6.67 -14.96
C ARG A 114 19.57 -5.91 -15.62
N LYS A 115 19.45 -4.58 -15.75
CA LYS A 115 20.52 -3.74 -16.32
C LYS A 115 21.75 -3.69 -15.42
N ALA A 116 21.57 -3.64 -14.10
CA ALA A 116 22.66 -3.69 -13.14
C ALA A 116 23.38 -5.04 -13.19
N GLU A 117 22.66 -6.16 -13.34
CA GLU A 117 23.26 -7.48 -13.50
C GLU A 117 24.12 -7.58 -14.77
N ILE A 118 23.61 -7.08 -15.91
CA ILE A 118 24.36 -7.04 -17.17
C ILE A 118 25.64 -6.21 -17.01
N HIS A 119 25.55 -5.03 -16.40
CA HIS A 119 26.71 -4.18 -16.14
C HIS A 119 27.77 -4.90 -15.30
N ARG A 120 27.37 -5.55 -14.20
CA ARG A 120 28.28 -6.32 -13.35
C ARG A 120 28.99 -7.44 -14.12
N LYS A 121 28.26 -8.18 -14.97
CA LYS A 121 28.85 -9.22 -15.82
C LYS A 121 29.88 -8.65 -16.80
N GLN A 122 29.58 -7.50 -17.40
CA GLN A 122 30.50 -6.82 -18.31
C GLN A 122 31.76 -6.33 -17.60
N GLU A 123 31.63 -5.75 -16.42
CA GLU A 123 32.78 -5.31 -15.60
C GLU A 123 33.67 -6.48 -15.22
N LEU A 124 33.08 -7.60 -14.79
CA LEU A 124 33.82 -8.82 -14.46
C LEU A 124 34.60 -9.35 -15.68
N ALA A 125 33.96 -9.38 -16.85
CA ALA A 125 34.60 -9.84 -18.09
C ALA A 125 35.73 -8.90 -18.57
N VAL A 126 35.64 -7.60 -18.29
CA VAL A 126 36.72 -6.64 -18.57
C VAL A 126 37.87 -6.81 -17.58
N GLN A 127 37.57 -6.97 -16.28
CA GLN A 127 38.58 -7.23 -15.26
C GLN A 127 39.34 -8.52 -15.56
N GLN A 128 38.64 -9.60 -15.89
CA GLN A 128 39.26 -10.88 -16.19
C GLN A 128 40.19 -10.81 -17.41
N ARG A 129 39.74 -10.18 -18.51
CA ARG A 129 40.61 -9.94 -19.68
C ARG A 129 41.87 -9.14 -19.32
N SER A 130 41.73 -8.10 -18.50
CA SER A 130 42.88 -7.32 -18.05
C SER A 130 43.87 -8.14 -17.22
N LEU A 131 43.40 -9.05 -16.37
CA LEU A 131 44.25 -9.95 -15.60
C LEU A 131 44.97 -10.98 -16.50
N ASP A 132 44.27 -11.53 -17.48
CA ASP A 132 44.83 -12.49 -18.44
C ASP A 132 45.92 -11.83 -19.32
N GLU A 133 45.72 -10.58 -19.75
CA GLU A 133 46.72 -9.79 -20.47
C GLU A 133 47.98 -9.55 -19.63
N ILE A 134 47.81 -9.19 -18.35
CA ILE A 134 48.93 -9.01 -17.41
C ILE A 134 49.69 -10.34 -17.24
N GLY A 135 48.99 -11.44 -17.00
CA GLY A 135 49.59 -12.78 -16.86
C GLY A 135 50.33 -13.24 -18.13
N SER A 136 49.75 -12.97 -19.31
CA SER A 136 50.38 -13.27 -20.60
C SER A 136 51.66 -12.44 -20.82
N SER A 137 51.63 -11.15 -20.49
CA SER A 137 52.81 -10.28 -20.63
C SER A 137 53.96 -10.68 -19.68
N LEU A 138 53.64 -11.12 -18.45
CA LEU A 138 54.61 -11.64 -17.48
C LEU A 138 55.23 -12.95 -17.96
N SER A 139 54.43 -13.90 -18.44
CA SER A 139 54.92 -15.19 -18.92
C SER A 139 55.78 -15.07 -20.18
N VAL A 140 55.47 -14.13 -21.08
CA VAL A 140 56.32 -13.81 -22.25
C VAL A 140 57.68 -13.24 -21.82
N ARG A 141 57.72 -12.34 -20.83
CA ARG A 141 59.00 -11.80 -20.31
C ARG A 141 59.87 -12.87 -19.65
N VAL A 142 59.26 -13.79 -18.89
CA VAL A 142 59.99 -14.92 -18.28
C VAL A 142 60.58 -15.86 -19.36
N ARG A 143 59.92 -16.00 -20.51
CA ARG A 143 60.43 -16.81 -21.63
C ARG A 143 61.54 -16.13 -22.45
N GLN A 144 61.57 -14.80 -22.53
CA GLN A 144 62.61 -14.05 -23.26
C GLN A 144 63.88 -13.80 -22.44
N GLY A 145 63.84 -14.00 -21.12
CA GLY A 145 64.99 -13.88 -20.22
C GLY A 145 65.78 -15.17 -19.99
N ARG A 146 65.62 -16.19 -20.85
CA ARG A 146 66.42 -17.43 -20.86
C ARG A 146 67.15 -17.58 -22.18
#